data_AF-A0A954SMP0-F1
#
_entry.id   AF-A0A954SMP0-F1
#
_cell.length_a   1.000
_cell.length_b   1.000
_cell.length_c   1.000
_cell.angle_alpha   90.00
_cell.angle_beta   90.00
_cell.angle_gamma   90.00
#
_symmetry.space_group_name_H-M   'P 1'
#
loop_
_entity.id
_entity.type
_entity.pdbx_description
1 polymer ?
#
loop_
_entity_poly.entity_id
_entity_poly.type
_entity_poly.pdbx_seq_one_letter_code
_entity_poly.pdbx_strand_id
1 'polypeptide(L)'
;MFAAKIRLPLLVQVCQSLSTMLEAGVPLTKSVTTIAKRMRDGRCRRTLQEISAEIERGHDLESSLKQYDRYFPELFVDMVHIGEETGTLPEVLSALGKHYDQIGQLRRD
;
A
#
# COMPACT_ATOMS: atom_id res chain seq x y z
N MET A 1 16.34 14.55 8.92
CA MET A 1 16.70 13.30 8.19
C MET A 1 15.66 13.10 7.09
N PHE A 2 16.03 13.15 5.82
CA PHE A 2 15.08 13.03 4.70
C PHE A 2 14.63 11.56 4.58
N ALA A 3 13.39 11.25 4.95
CA ALA A 3 12.85 9.91 4.76
C ALA A 3 12.63 9.68 3.25
N ALA A 4 13.37 8.75 2.64
CA ALA A 4 13.22 8.45 1.23
C ALA A 4 11.83 7.83 0.95
N LYS A 5 11.22 8.19 -0.18
CA LYS A 5 9.94 7.61 -0.65
C LYS A 5 10.10 6.11 -0.96
N ILE A 6 9.00 5.37 -0.92
CA ILE A 6 8.94 3.99 -1.39
C ILE A 6 9.40 3.90 -2.86
N ARG A 7 10.13 2.83 -3.19
CA ARG A 7 10.54 2.57 -4.58
C ARG A 7 9.33 2.11 -5.39
N LEU A 8 9.16 2.64 -6.60
CA LEU A 8 8.00 2.33 -7.45
C LEU A 8 7.76 0.81 -7.63
N PRO A 9 8.76 -0.05 -7.88
CA PRO A 9 8.52 -1.49 -8.01
C PRO A 9 7.95 -2.13 -6.74
N LEU A 10 8.33 -1.64 -5.56
CA LEU A 10 7.77 -2.12 -4.29
C LEU A 10 6.33 -1.67 -4.12
N LEU A 11 6.03 -0.41 -4.44
CA LEU A 11 4.67 0.12 -4.36
C LEU A 11 3.72 -0.65 -5.30
N VAL A 12 4.14 -0.89 -6.54
CA VAL A 12 3.40 -1.70 -7.51
C VAL A 12 3.14 -3.10 -6.98
N GLN A 13 4.17 -3.76 -6.43
CA GLN A 13 4.02 -5.09 -5.84
C GLN A 13 3.02 -5.11 -4.68
N VAL A 14 3.05 -4.11 -3.81
CA VAL A 14 2.11 -3.97 -2.69
C VAL A 14 0.68 -3.78 -3.20
N CYS A 15 0.47 -2.86 -4.14
CA CYS A 15 -0.84 -2.61 -4.75
C CYS A 15 -1.45 -3.87 -5.36
N GLN A 16 -0.69 -4.56 -6.23
CA GLN A 16 -1.17 -5.76 -6.91
C GLN A 16 -1.49 -6.89 -5.92
N SER A 17 -0.60 -7.11 -4.94
CA SER A 17 -0.81 -8.16 -3.94
C SER A 17 -2.03 -7.88 -3.06
N LEU A 18 -2.21 -6.64 -2.61
CA LEU A 18 -3.38 -6.26 -1.82
C LEU A 18 -4.66 -6.39 -2.64
N SER A 19 -4.69 -5.85 -3.88
CA SER A 19 -5.83 -5.96 -4.79
C SER A 19 -6.30 -7.41 -4.93
N THR A 20 -5.39 -8.32 -5.30
CA THR A 20 -5.70 -9.74 -5.49
C THR A 20 -6.24 -10.40 -4.22
N MET A 21 -5.66 -10.08 -3.06
CA MET A 21 -6.10 -10.69 -1.80
C MET A 21 -7.47 -10.15 -1.36
N LEU A 22 -7.71 -8.85 -1.50
CA LEU A 22 -8.99 -8.23 -1.16
C LEU A 22 -10.10 -8.68 -2.11
N GLU A 23 -9.83 -8.79 -3.42
CA GLU A 23 -10.75 -9.37 -4.42
C GLU A 23 -11.13 -10.81 -4.06
N ALA A 24 -10.19 -11.58 -3.49
CA ALA A 24 -10.43 -12.94 -3.00
C ALA A 24 -11.18 -12.99 -1.64
N GLY A 25 -11.62 -11.84 -1.11
CA GLY A 25 -12.33 -11.74 0.17
C GLY A 25 -11.42 -11.90 1.39
N VAL A 26 -10.10 -11.80 1.25
CA VAL A 26 -9.18 -11.87 2.38
C VAL A 26 -9.21 -10.53 3.13
N PRO A 27 -9.43 -10.51 4.46
CA PRO A 27 -9.47 -9.27 5.23
C PRO A 27 -8.19 -8.43 5.08
N LEU A 28 -8.34 -7.10 5.08
CA LEU A 28 -7.25 -6.13 4.88
C LEU A 28 -6.07 -6.37 5.83
N THR A 29 -6.31 -6.51 7.13
CA THR A 29 -5.28 -6.79 8.15
C THR A 29 -4.45 -8.03 7.81
N LYS A 30 -5.12 -9.13 7.44
CA LYS A 30 -4.47 -10.39 7.05
C LYS A 30 -3.68 -10.23 5.76
N SER A 31 -4.21 -9.47 4.80
CA SER A 31 -3.54 -9.17 3.53
C SER A 31 -2.24 -8.39 3.75
N VAL A 32 -2.29 -7.29 4.51
CA VAL A 32 -1.12 -6.46 4.85
C VAL A 32 -0.06 -7.29 5.60
N THR A 33 -0.47 -8.04 6.63
CA THR A 33 0.44 -8.94 7.38
C THR A 33 1.11 -9.97 6.46
N THR A 34 0.36 -10.54 5.51
CA THR A 34 0.87 -11.58 4.60
C THR A 34 1.91 -11.01 3.65
N ILE A 35 1.66 -9.83 3.10
CA ILE A 35 2.58 -9.14 2.20
C ILE A 35 3.83 -8.71 2.96
N ALA A 36 3.68 -8.18 4.17
CA ALA A 36 4.80 -7.78 5.02
C ALA A 36 5.77 -8.96 5.26
N LYS A 37 5.25 -10.16 5.57
CA LYS A 37 6.07 -11.37 5.79
C LYS A 37 6.86 -11.79 4.55
N ARG A 38 6.33 -11.56 3.35
CA ARG A 38 6.98 -11.92 2.07
C ARG A 38 7.91 -10.83 1.54
N MET A 39 7.86 -9.63 2.12
CA MET A 39 8.61 -8.48 1.63
C MET A 39 10.12 -8.62 1.95
N ARG A 40 10.95 -8.56 0.89
CA ARG A 40 12.41 -8.64 1.00
C ARG A 40 13.02 -7.32 1.44
N ASP A 41 12.43 -6.19 1.02
CA ASP A 41 12.88 -4.86 1.42
C ASP A 41 12.59 -4.62 2.90
N GLY A 42 13.64 -4.51 3.71
CA GLY A 42 13.53 -4.45 5.17
C GLY A 42 12.86 -3.17 5.69
N ARG A 43 12.82 -2.09 4.90
CA ARG A 43 12.08 -0.87 5.26
C ARG A 43 10.60 -1.03 4.95
N CYS A 44 10.28 -1.46 3.72
CA CYS A 44 8.90 -1.74 3.32
C CYS A 44 8.24 -2.78 4.23
N ARG A 45 8.96 -3.85 4.57
CA ARG A 45 8.50 -4.87 5.52
C ARG A 45 8.11 -4.27 6.87
N ARG A 46 8.99 -3.48 7.49
CA ARG A 46 8.74 -2.86 8.79
C ARG A 46 7.54 -1.90 8.74
N THR A 47 7.49 -1.05 7.71
CA THR A 47 6.36 -0.14 7.51
C THR A 47 5.03 -0.89 7.36
N LEU A 48 4.98 -1.98 6.57
CA LEU A 48 3.76 -2.78 6.45
C LEU A 48 3.40 -3.53 7.73
N GLN A 49 4.38 -3.97 8.53
CA GLN A 49 4.12 -4.59 9.84
C GLN A 49 3.49 -3.59 10.81
N GLU A 50 4.02 -2.37 10.85
CA GLU A 50 3.50 -1.30 11.70
C GLU A 50 2.10 -0.87 11.25
N ILE A 51 1.88 -0.66 9.94
CA ILE A 51 0.53 -0.40 9.39
C ILE A 51 -0.45 -1.51 9.78
N SER A 52 -0.05 -2.78 9.66
CA SER A 52 -0.93 -3.89 10.05
C SER A 52 -1.30 -3.83 11.54
N ALA A 53 -0.35 -3.45 12.40
CA ALA A 53 -0.58 -3.32 13.83
C ALA A 53 -1.53 -2.15 14.16
N GLU A 54 -1.46 -1.05 13.41
CA GLU A 54 -2.39 0.09 13.57
C GLU A 54 -3.82 -0.30 13.18
N ILE A 55 -3.98 -1.01 12.06
CA ILE A 55 -5.29 -1.49 11.62
C ILE A 55 -5.85 -2.52 12.62
N GLU A 56 -5.01 -3.38 13.18
CA GLU A 56 -5.41 -4.32 14.25
C GLU A 56 -5.85 -3.60 15.54
N ARG A 57 -5.33 -2.40 15.81
CA ARG A 57 -5.77 -1.53 16.92
C ARG A 57 -7.08 -0.80 16.63
N GLY A 58 -7.60 -0.92 15.41
CA GLY A 58 -8.84 -0.28 14.97
C GLY A 58 -8.66 1.08 14.31
N HIS A 59 -7.42 1.47 13.96
CA HIS A 59 -7.20 2.62 13.10
C HIS A 59 -7.55 2.29 11.65
N ASP A 60 -8.07 3.25 10.91
CA ASP A 60 -8.32 3.12 9.48
C ASP A 60 -6.99 3.07 8.68
N LEU A 61 -7.07 2.65 7.41
CA LEU A 61 -5.88 2.51 6.57
C LEU A 61 -5.25 3.87 6.25
N GLU A 62 -6.06 4.91 6.03
CA GLU A 62 -5.57 6.26 5.76
C GLU A 62 -4.70 6.80 6.90
N SER A 63 -5.19 6.81 8.14
CA SER A 63 -4.47 7.26 9.32
C SER A 63 -3.21 6.43 9.56
N SER A 64 -3.28 5.12 9.34
CA SER A 64 -2.13 4.22 9.42
C SER A 64 -1.05 4.56 8.37
N LEU A 65 -1.44 4.91 7.15
CA LEU A 65 -0.52 5.34 6.08
C LEU A 65 0.06 6.74 6.35
N LYS A 66 -0.74 7.67 6.87
CA LYS A 66 -0.33 9.05 7.20
C LYS A 66 0.72 9.12 8.30
N GLN A 67 0.83 8.12 9.17
CA GLN A 67 1.97 7.99 10.09
C GLN A 67 3.32 7.92 9.35
N TYR A 68 3.30 7.59 8.06
CA TYR A 68 4.44 7.54 7.15
C TYR A 68 4.33 8.57 6.03
N ASP A 69 3.87 9.79 6.33
CA ASP A 69 3.58 10.95 5.45
C ASP A 69 4.65 11.31 4.38
N ARG A 70 5.82 10.66 4.39
CA ARG A 70 6.90 10.86 3.40
C ARG A 70 7.34 9.59 2.69
N TYR A 71 6.80 8.44 3.09
CA TYR A 71 7.12 7.16 2.50
C TYR A 71 6.20 6.84 1.31
N PHE A 72 4.89 7.02 1.48
CA PHE A 72 3.93 6.82 0.40
C PHE A 72 3.71 8.13 -0.39
N PRO A 73 3.42 8.05 -1.70
CA PRO A 73 2.95 9.21 -2.45
C PRO A 73 1.59 9.69 -1.93
N GLU A 74 1.36 11.01 -1.92
CA GLU A 74 0.09 11.63 -1.49
C GLU A 74 -1.12 11.06 -2.26
N LEU A 75 -1.03 11.04 -3.60
CA LEU A 75 -2.05 10.43 -4.46
C LEU A 75 -2.39 8.97 -4.08
N PHE A 76 -1.41 8.20 -3.61
CA PHE A 76 -1.69 6.83 -3.15
C PHE A 76 -2.56 6.84 -1.89
N VAL A 77 -2.24 7.69 -0.91
CA VAL A 77 -2.97 7.79 0.36
C VAL A 77 -4.40 8.27 0.11
N ASP A 78 -4.58 9.33 -0.69
CA ASP A 78 -5.89 9.91 -0.98
C ASP A 78 -6.82 8.91 -1.69
N MET A 79 -6.29 8.19 -2.68
CA MET A 79 -7.08 7.21 -3.42
C MET A 79 -7.45 6.02 -2.54
N VAL A 80 -6.53 5.54 -1.70
CA VAL A 80 -6.79 4.47 -0.74
C VAL A 80 -7.89 4.88 0.25
N HIS A 81 -7.86 6.11 0.75
CA HIS A 81 -8.92 6.65 1.60
C HIS A 81 -10.29 6.61 0.91
N ILE A 82 -10.38 7.11 -0.34
CA ILE A 82 -11.61 7.01 -1.13
C ILE A 82 -12.07 5.55 -1.27
N GLY A 83 -11.15 4.64 -1.61
CA GLY A 83 -11.46 3.23 -1.77
C GLY A 83 -11.95 2.56 -0.48
N GLU A 84 -11.41 2.95 0.67
CA GLU A 84 -11.86 2.48 1.98
C GLU A 84 -13.26 2.99 2.31
N GLU A 85 -13.55 4.28 2.11
CA GLU A 85 -14.86 4.88 2.36
C GLU A 85 -15.95 4.33 1.44
N THR A 86 -15.63 4.09 0.16
CA THR A 86 -16.61 3.59 -0.83
C THR A 86 -16.66 2.07 -0.92
N GLY A 87 -15.82 1.35 -0.18
CA GLY A 87 -15.73 -0.12 -0.25
C GLY A 87 -15.18 -0.66 -1.57
N THR A 88 -14.43 0.15 -2.32
CA THR A 88 -13.82 -0.16 -3.63
C THR A 88 -12.29 -0.22 -3.57
N LEU A 89 -11.76 -0.48 -2.38
CA LEU A 89 -10.32 -0.57 -2.13
C LEU A 89 -9.59 -1.53 -3.10
N PRO A 90 -10.12 -2.72 -3.46
CA PRO A 90 -9.45 -3.57 -4.44
C PRO A 90 -9.30 -2.91 -5.82
N GLU A 91 -10.37 -2.30 -6.35
CA GLU A 91 -10.36 -1.63 -7.65
C GLU A 91 -9.39 -0.44 -7.67
N VAL A 92 -9.39 0.34 -6.58
CA VAL A 92 -8.46 1.44 -6.37
C VAL A 92 -7.01 0.95 -6.39
N LEU A 93 -6.69 -0.11 -5.65
CA LEU A 93 -5.33 -0.65 -5.59
C LEU A 93 -4.89 -1.22 -6.94
N SER A 94 -5.79 -1.87 -7.68
CA SER A 94 -5.54 -2.32 -9.06
C SER A 94 -5.16 -1.14 -9.97
N ALA A 95 -5.93 -0.06 -9.92
CA ALA A 95 -5.68 1.15 -10.70
C ALA A 95 -4.36 1.84 -10.32
N LEU A 96 -4.08 1.99 -9.02
CA LEU A 96 -2.83 2.55 -8.52
C LEU A 96 -1.61 1.71 -8.93
N GLY A 97 -1.73 0.38 -8.85
CA GLY A 97 -0.69 -0.53 -9.30
C GLY A 97 -0.32 -0.33 -10.78
N LYS A 98 -1.33 -0.23 -11.66
CA LYS A 98 -1.13 0.08 -13.09
C LYS A 98 -0.51 1.46 -13.30
N HIS A 99 -1.01 2.47 -12.61
CA HIS A 99 -0.52 3.85 -12.70
C HIS A 99 0.97 3.97 -12.33
N TYR A 100 1.38 3.44 -11.18
CA TYR A 100 2.77 3.52 -10.73
C TYR A 100 3.72 2.63 -11.54
N ASP A 101 3.21 1.54 -12.13
CA ASP A 101 4.00 0.71 -13.05
C ASP A 101 4.31 1.47 -14.34
N GLN A 102 3.30 2.13 -14.94
CA GLN A 102 3.49 3.00 -16.11
C GLN A 102 4.51 4.11 -15.84
N ILE A 103 4.41 4.80 -14.70
CA ILE A 103 5.42 5.80 -14.29
C ILE A 103 6.81 5.17 -14.16
N GLY A 104 6.88 3.96 -13.60
CA GLY A 104 8.12 3.22 -13.42
C GLY A 104 8.78 2.77 -14.73
N GLN A 105 8.00 2.55 -15.78
CA GLN A 105 8.47 2.23 -17.12
C GLN A 105 8.99 3.47 -17.84
N LEU A 106 8.23 4.58 -17.82
CA LEU A 106 8.62 5.85 -18.44
C LEU A 106 9.94 6.45 -17.89
N ARG A 107 10.33 6.09 -16.68
CA ARG A 107 11.59 6.54 -16.06
C ARG A 107 12.80 5.67 -16.44
N ARG A 108 12.58 4.55 -17.10
CA ARG A 108 13.64 3.62 -17.56
C ARG A 108 14.02 3.85 -19.02
N ASP A 109 13.18 4.54 -19.77
CA ASP A 109 13.41 5.04 -21.13
C ASP A 109 14.08 6.43 -21.09
#